data_AF-A0A9D8MQM2-F1
#
_entry.id   AF-A0A9D8MQM2-F1
#
_cell.length_a   1.000
_cell.length_b   1.000
_cell.length_c   1.000
_cell.angle_alpha   90.00
_cell.angle_beta   90.00
_cell.angle_gamma   90.00
#
_symmetry.space_group_name_H-M   'P 1'
#
loop_
_entity.id
_entity.type
_entity.pdbx_description
1 polymer ?
#
loop_
_entity_poly.entity_id
_entity_poly.type
_entity_poly.pdbx_seq_one_letter_code
_entity_poly.pdbx_strand_id
1 'polypeptide(L)'
;LGLLTVTTLLAETNQAAQTVKDPPAEAQKEKSAELKTGKYYIDNGKVRLGIDLDRGGSVFYFAQSSTKKNLLNHADEGRFIQQSYYGEPDGSVWGGNPWVWNPIQGGGSKGRKAKVRSHILEKESLKVVSEPVNWGGDNAMPETEMEERITLEGDVAHIHYIFRNTGENAKDHPEKDHELPAVFVDADYPNMVFYDGGKPWTHDKLKSVVPGWPNESHVRTEEWGAYVNDKDWGIGVYTPGSTRCTDYRYKGSGKTGPEGDSCSYFAPLRNFAIKKGMTFEYDVYLYIGTIQEIRDTFYKLHEAQK
;
A
#
# COMPACT_ATOMS: atom_id res chain seq x y z
N LEU A 1 7.17 -48.20 65.57
CA LEU A 1 6.77 -46.93 64.95
C LEU A 1 7.35 -46.89 63.56
N GLY A 2 6.52 -47.03 62.53
CA GLY A 2 6.91 -46.74 61.14
C GLY A 2 6.49 -45.31 60.78
N LEU A 3 7.17 -44.73 59.80
CA LEU A 3 6.58 -44.23 58.54
C LEU A 3 7.69 -43.57 57.69
N LEU A 4 7.76 -43.99 56.43
CA LEU A 4 8.39 -43.22 55.35
C LEU A 4 7.65 -41.89 55.18
N THR A 5 8.39 -40.81 54.91
CA THR A 5 7.84 -39.66 54.18
C THR A 5 8.87 -39.03 53.25
N VAL A 6 8.36 -38.68 52.08
CA VAL A 6 8.98 -38.15 50.86
C VAL A 6 9.31 -36.66 51.01
N THR A 7 10.44 -36.19 50.45
CA THR A 7 10.53 -34.81 49.92
C THR A 7 11.46 -34.73 48.70
N THR A 8 10.81 -34.79 47.54
CA THR A 8 10.89 -33.96 46.32
C THR A 8 12.22 -33.37 45.80
N LEU A 9 12.49 -33.71 44.53
CA LEU A 9 13.34 -33.04 43.54
C LEU A 9 13.11 -31.51 43.48
N LEU A 10 14.20 -30.76 43.35
CA LEU A 10 14.23 -29.53 42.56
C LEU A 10 15.33 -29.67 41.51
N ALA A 11 14.89 -29.77 40.24
CA ALA A 11 15.74 -29.69 39.08
C ALA A 11 16.09 -28.22 38.82
N GLU A 12 17.37 -27.89 38.75
CA GLU A 12 17.85 -26.61 38.24
C GLU A 12 17.68 -26.59 36.73
N THR A 13 16.68 -25.86 36.23
CA THR A 13 16.54 -25.51 34.83
C THR A 13 17.48 -24.34 34.50
N ASN A 14 18.54 -24.62 33.75
CA ASN A 14 19.36 -23.62 33.07
C ASN A 14 18.52 -22.80 32.09
N GLN A 15 18.29 -21.51 32.37
CA GLN A 15 17.86 -20.54 31.37
C GLN A 15 19.08 -20.07 30.57
N ALA A 16 19.19 -20.53 29.33
CA ALA A 16 20.07 -19.91 28.34
C ALA A 16 19.47 -18.55 27.94
N ALA A 17 20.05 -17.46 28.46
CA ALA A 17 19.83 -16.14 27.92
C ALA A 17 20.36 -16.09 26.48
N GLN A 18 19.48 -16.06 25.50
CA GLN A 18 19.85 -15.73 24.12
C GLN A 18 20.28 -14.25 24.09
N THR A 19 21.58 -14.03 23.89
CA THR A 19 22.12 -12.73 23.54
C THR A 19 21.61 -12.36 22.15
N VAL A 20 20.74 -11.35 22.08
CA VAL A 20 20.42 -10.67 20.83
C VAL A 20 21.72 -10.00 20.38
N LYS A 21 22.42 -10.60 19.41
CA LYS A 21 23.59 -9.98 18.80
C LYS A 21 23.13 -8.81 17.96
N ASP A 22 23.74 -7.65 18.19
CA ASP A 22 23.51 -6.47 17.35
C ASP A 22 23.76 -6.81 15.87
N PRO A 23 22.96 -6.26 14.95
CA PRO A 23 23.15 -6.50 13.53
C PRO A 23 24.54 -6.02 13.06
N PRO A 24 25.11 -6.64 12.00
CA PRO A 24 26.42 -6.27 11.47
C PRO A 24 26.52 -4.77 11.15
N ALA A 25 27.71 -4.18 11.37
CA ALA A 25 27.95 -2.75 11.23
C ALA A 25 27.56 -2.17 9.84
N GLU A 26 27.62 -2.98 8.78
CA GLU A 26 27.23 -2.60 7.43
C GLU A 26 25.70 -2.43 7.29
N ALA A 27 24.91 -3.33 7.89
CA ALA A 27 23.45 -3.21 7.96
C ALA A 27 23.02 -2.00 8.82
N GLN A 28 23.77 -1.69 9.89
CA GLN A 28 23.54 -0.48 10.68
C GLN A 28 23.87 0.80 9.89
N LYS A 29 24.90 0.76 9.04
CA LYS A 29 25.29 1.87 8.18
C LYS A 29 24.29 2.11 7.04
N GLU A 30 23.77 1.07 6.42
CA GLU A 30 22.67 1.16 5.45
C GLU A 30 21.40 1.72 6.10
N LYS A 31 20.96 1.15 7.23
CA LYS A 31 19.75 1.61 7.95
C LYS A 31 19.86 3.07 8.40
N SER A 32 21.04 3.51 8.84
CA SER A 32 21.28 4.91 9.21
C SER A 32 21.41 5.85 8.01
N ALA A 33 21.82 5.36 6.84
CA ALA A 33 21.81 6.13 5.59
C ALA A 33 20.38 6.26 5.03
N GLU A 34 19.60 5.19 5.06
CA GLU A 34 18.18 5.15 4.70
C GLU A 34 17.38 6.19 5.49
N LEU A 35 17.47 6.17 6.82
CA LEU A 35 16.82 7.17 7.70
C LEU A 35 17.24 8.62 7.40
N LYS A 36 18.48 8.86 6.96
CA LYS A 36 18.94 10.20 6.57
C LYS A 36 18.35 10.70 5.26
N THR A 37 17.83 9.81 4.43
CA THR A 37 17.21 10.14 3.14
C THR A 37 15.68 10.20 3.19
N GLY A 38 15.08 9.95 4.37
CA GLY A 38 13.63 9.80 4.51
C GLY A 38 13.08 8.48 3.92
N LYS A 39 13.90 7.68 3.22
CA LYS A 39 13.48 6.42 2.61
C LYS A 39 13.83 5.26 3.53
N TYR A 40 12.87 4.41 3.87
CA TYR A 40 13.10 3.25 4.73
C TYR A 40 12.64 1.97 4.03
N TYR A 41 13.41 0.88 4.18
CA TYR A 41 13.08 -0.41 3.57
C TYR A 41 12.95 -1.53 4.60
N ILE A 42 12.01 -2.43 4.33
CA ILE A 42 11.88 -3.74 4.99
C ILE A 42 12.14 -4.84 3.95
N ASP A 43 12.81 -5.91 4.36
CA ASP A 43 13.22 -7.01 3.48
C ASP A 43 13.27 -8.32 4.26
N ASN A 44 12.51 -9.33 3.84
CA ASN A 44 12.46 -10.65 4.46
C ASN A 44 13.27 -11.71 3.67
N GLY A 45 14.07 -11.29 2.69
CA GLY A 45 14.84 -12.15 1.79
C GLY A 45 14.07 -12.70 0.59
N LYS A 46 12.76 -12.43 0.49
CA LYS A 46 11.91 -12.79 -0.65
C LYS A 46 11.41 -11.56 -1.39
N VAL A 47 10.80 -10.65 -0.64
CA VAL A 47 10.34 -9.35 -1.12
C VAL A 47 10.94 -8.23 -0.30
N ARG A 48 11.10 -7.08 -0.94
CA ARG A 48 11.58 -5.83 -0.35
C ARG A 48 10.58 -4.74 -0.64
N LEU A 49 10.17 -4.01 0.39
CA LEU A 49 9.25 -2.88 0.30
C LEU A 49 9.92 -1.63 0.88
N GLY A 50 9.67 -0.47 0.29
CA GLY A 50 10.17 0.82 0.76
C GLY A 50 9.08 1.87 0.90
N ILE A 51 9.17 2.63 1.99
CA ILE A 51 8.29 3.76 2.35
C ILE A 51 9.06 5.08 2.36
N ASP A 52 8.37 6.16 2.00
CA ASP A 52 8.93 7.52 1.99
C ASP A 52 8.40 8.32 3.19
N LEU A 53 9.21 8.43 4.24
CA LEU A 53 8.90 9.16 5.47
C LEU A 53 8.84 10.69 5.25
N ASP A 54 9.44 11.20 4.17
CA ASP A 54 9.28 12.60 3.79
C ASP A 54 7.93 12.85 3.09
N ARG A 55 7.20 11.78 2.72
CA ARG A 55 5.93 11.82 1.97
C ARG A 55 4.87 10.93 2.65
N GLY A 56 4.66 11.18 3.94
CA GLY A 56 3.61 10.56 4.75
C GLY A 56 3.70 9.04 4.93
N GLY A 57 4.85 8.43 4.66
CA GLY A 57 5.03 6.97 4.71
C GLY A 57 4.68 6.25 3.40
N SER A 58 4.25 6.98 2.37
CA SER A 58 3.71 6.36 1.15
C SER A 58 4.69 5.34 0.53
N VAL A 59 4.14 4.22 0.06
CA VAL A 59 4.95 3.11 -0.48
C VAL A 59 5.43 3.49 -1.89
N PHE A 60 6.74 3.64 -2.04
CA PHE A 60 7.38 4.07 -3.29
C PHE A 60 8.18 2.95 -3.97
N TYR A 61 8.39 1.84 -3.25
CA TYR A 61 9.20 0.73 -3.69
C TYR A 61 8.57 -0.61 -3.35
N PHE A 62 8.47 -1.50 -4.34
CA PHE A 62 8.22 -2.92 -4.12
C PHE A 62 8.95 -3.76 -5.17
N ALA A 63 9.71 -4.76 -4.71
CA ALA A 63 10.54 -5.60 -5.55
C ALA A 63 10.72 -7.00 -4.95
N GLN A 64 11.11 -7.97 -5.78
CA GLN A 64 11.74 -9.20 -5.28
C GLN A 64 13.12 -8.87 -4.69
N SER A 65 13.46 -9.41 -3.52
CA SER A 65 14.73 -9.11 -2.83
C SER A 65 15.97 -9.49 -3.65
N SER A 66 15.85 -10.53 -4.49
CA SER A 66 16.92 -11.03 -5.34
C SER A 66 17.27 -10.10 -6.49
N THR A 67 16.28 -9.46 -7.11
CA THR A 67 16.47 -8.60 -8.29
C THR A 67 16.55 -7.13 -7.93
N LYS A 68 15.90 -6.72 -6.82
CA LYS A 68 15.76 -5.33 -6.37
C LYS A 68 15.19 -4.39 -7.45
N LYS A 69 14.49 -4.93 -8.46
CA LYS A 69 13.82 -4.15 -9.50
C LYS A 69 12.53 -3.55 -8.94
N ASN A 70 12.52 -2.26 -8.69
CA ASN A 70 11.29 -1.55 -8.30
C ASN A 70 10.27 -1.60 -9.43
N LEU A 71 9.02 -1.94 -9.11
CA LEU A 71 7.91 -1.97 -10.06
C LEU A 71 7.00 -0.75 -9.99
N LEU A 72 7.22 0.11 -9.00
CA LEU A 72 6.36 1.26 -8.71
C LEU A 72 6.88 2.54 -9.34
N ASN A 73 5.96 3.43 -9.68
CA ASN A 73 6.24 4.79 -10.11
C ASN A 73 5.96 5.77 -8.97
N HIS A 74 6.89 6.71 -8.75
CA HIS A 74 6.83 7.77 -7.74
C HIS A 74 7.40 9.10 -8.24
N ALA A 75 7.03 9.49 -9.46
CA ALA A 75 7.56 10.69 -10.10
C ALA A 75 7.14 12.01 -9.43
N ASP A 76 6.03 12.01 -8.69
CA ASP A 76 5.48 13.18 -8.01
C ASP A 76 4.72 12.77 -6.73
N GLU A 77 4.26 13.76 -5.96
CA GLU A 77 3.57 13.59 -4.67
C GLU A 77 2.27 12.76 -4.76
N GLY A 78 1.66 12.69 -5.95
CA GLY A 78 0.44 11.93 -6.22
C GLY A 78 0.68 10.49 -6.65
N ARG A 79 1.94 10.05 -6.85
CA ARG A 79 2.25 8.73 -7.39
C ARG A 79 2.94 7.85 -6.37
N PHE A 80 2.18 6.95 -5.74
CA PHE A 80 2.67 5.94 -4.80
C PHE A 80 1.69 4.76 -4.79
N ILE A 81 1.93 3.77 -3.94
CA ILE A 81 0.82 3.04 -3.32
C ILE A 81 0.42 3.84 -2.07
N GLN A 82 -0.76 4.49 -2.12
CA GLN A 82 -1.15 5.45 -1.09
C GLN A 82 -2.66 5.61 -0.91
N GLN A 83 -3.07 6.01 0.30
CA GLN A 83 -4.45 6.35 0.60
C GLN A 83 -4.87 7.69 -0.04
N SER A 84 -6.09 7.75 -0.58
CA SER A 84 -6.68 8.95 -1.16
C SER A 84 -8.21 8.91 -1.07
N TYR A 85 -8.79 9.92 -0.42
CA TYR A 85 -10.24 10.01 -0.18
C TYR A 85 -10.82 11.28 -0.81
N TYR A 86 -12.13 11.33 -0.98
CA TYR A 86 -12.81 12.41 -1.69
C TYR A 86 -14.02 12.89 -0.92
N GLY A 87 -14.33 14.18 -1.01
CA GLY A 87 -15.42 14.76 -0.24
C GLY A 87 -16.19 15.82 -1.01
N GLU A 88 -16.65 16.82 -0.27
CA GLU A 88 -17.39 17.95 -0.82
C GLU A 88 -16.46 18.93 -1.55
N PRO A 89 -16.97 19.76 -2.47
CA PRO A 89 -16.24 20.90 -2.99
C PRO A 89 -15.76 21.80 -1.85
N ASP A 90 -14.47 22.12 -1.83
CA ASP A 90 -13.82 22.91 -0.78
C ASP A 90 -13.22 24.23 -1.32
N GLY A 91 -13.47 24.53 -2.60
CA GLY A 91 -12.94 25.70 -3.30
C GLY A 91 -11.50 25.54 -3.78
N SER A 92 -10.89 24.36 -3.60
CA SER A 92 -9.58 24.07 -4.18
C SER A 92 -9.63 23.96 -5.70
N VAL A 93 -8.46 24.04 -6.34
CA VAL A 93 -8.31 24.04 -7.81
C VAL A 93 -7.16 23.13 -8.21
N TRP A 94 -7.43 22.19 -9.12
CA TRP A 94 -6.44 21.31 -9.71
C TRP A 94 -6.46 21.40 -11.23
N GLY A 95 -5.31 21.64 -11.85
CA GLY A 95 -5.21 21.79 -13.31
C GLY A 95 -6.08 22.92 -13.89
N GLY A 96 -6.40 23.95 -13.09
CA GLY A 96 -7.29 25.04 -13.49
C GLY A 96 -8.80 24.76 -13.31
N ASN A 97 -9.18 23.57 -12.86
CA ASN A 97 -10.58 23.19 -12.64
C ASN A 97 -10.90 23.16 -11.13
N PRO A 98 -12.15 23.49 -10.72
CA PRO A 98 -12.60 23.28 -9.36
C PRO A 98 -12.36 21.84 -8.89
N TRP A 99 -11.91 21.69 -7.66
CA TRP A 99 -11.62 20.42 -7.03
C TRP A 99 -12.42 20.25 -5.73
N VAL A 100 -12.13 19.18 -5.01
CA VAL A 100 -12.86 18.76 -3.81
C VAL A 100 -11.90 18.53 -2.65
N TRP A 101 -12.47 18.43 -1.45
CA TRP A 101 -11.79 17.89 -0.30
C TRP A 101 -11.18 16.53 -0.67
N ASN A 102 -9.86 16.42 -0.62
CA ASN A 102 -9.14 15.23 -1.10
C ASN A 102 -7.84 15.02 -0.31
N PRO A 103 -7.90 14.43 0.90
CA PRO A 103 -6.70 14.07 1.64
C PRO A 103 -5.96 12.94 0.90
N ILE A 104 -4.67 13.15 0.68
CA ILE A 104 -3.77 12.19 0.02
C ILE A 104 -2.49 12.01 0.87
N GLN A 105 -2.00 10.77 0.95
CA GLN A 105 -0.93 10.37 1.88
C GLN A 105 0.45 10.89 1.50
N GLY A 106 0.75 11.08 0.20
CA GLY A 106 2.08 11.45 -0.30
C GLY A 106 2.31 12.96 -0.29
N GLY A 107 1.35 13.72 -0.80
CA GLY A 107 1.41 15.17 -0.84
C GLY A 107 0.48 15.80 -1.88
N GLY A 108 0.41 17.13 -1.87
CA GLY A 108 -0.44 17.92 -2.75
C GLY A 108 0.15 18.14 -4.14
N SER A 109 -0.72 18.49 -5.10
CA SER A 109 -0.37 18.68 -6.51
C SER A 109 0.62 19.82 -6.80
N LYS A 110 0.95 20.65 -5.80
CA LYS A 110 1.92 21.76 -5.91
C LYS A 110 3.21 21.47 -5.13
N GLY A 111 3.41 20.22 -4.71
CA GLY A 111 4.66 19.74 -4.11
C GLY A 111 4.71 19.81 -2.59
N ARG A 112 3.61 20.17 -1.90
CA ARG A 112 3.59 20.06 -0.43
C ARG A 112 3.54 18.60 -0.03
N LYS A 113 4.56 18.17 0.69
CA LYS A 113 4.63 16.80 1.20
C LYS A 113 3.77 16.60 2.44
N ALA A 114 3.14 15.44 2.55
CA ALA A 114 2.48 15.00 3.77
C ALA A 114 3.48 14.69 4.88
N LYS A 115 3.05 14.84 6.14
CA LYS A 115 3.95 14.78 7.29
C LYS A 115 3.75 13.50 8.08
N VAL A 116 4.82 12.74 8.30
CA VAL A 116 4.81 11.65 9.29
C VAL A 116 4.72 12.25 10.71
N ARG A 117 3.74 11.77 11.47
CA ARG A 117 3.48 12.13 12.87
C ARG A 117 4.17 11.17 13.83
N SER A 118 4.15 9.88 13.52
CA SER A 118 4.87 8.85 14.28
C SER A 118 5.15 7.64 13.40
N HIS A 119 6.14 6.84 13.78
CA HIS A 119 6.44 5.58 13.12
C HIS A 119 7.07 4.56 14.09
N ILE A 120 6.91 3.28 13.77
CA ILE A 120 7.63 2.15 14.35
C ILE A 120 8.26 1.40 13.18
N LEU A 121 9.59 1.25 13.19
CA LEU A 121 10.36 0.71 12.07
C LEU A 121 11.14 -0.52 12.53
N GLU A 122 10.68 -1.69 12.11
CA GLU A 122 11.32 -2.97 12.39
C GLU A 122 11.99 -3.52 11.12
N LYS A 123 12.49 -4.75 11.18
CA LYS A 123 13.21 -5.36 10.05
C LYS A 123 12.25 -5.81 8.93
N GLU A 124 11.11 -6.38 9.32
CA GLU A 124 10.15 -7.04 8.42
C GLU A 124 8.73 -6.50 8.62
N SER A 125 8.58 -5.51 9.49
CA SER A 125 7.32 -4.82 9.76
C SER A 125 7.55 -3.31 9.93
N LEU A 126 6.52 -2.52 9.67
CA LEU A 126 6.50 -1.12 10.01
C LEU A 126 5.08 -0.64 10.32
N LYS A 127 5.00 0.45 11.07
CA LYS A 127 3.78 1.24 11.27
C LYS A 127 4.12 2.70 11.03
N VAL A 128 3.34 3.40 10.22
CA VAL A 128 3.46 4.85 10.02
C VAL A 128 2.11 5.49 10.25
N VAL A 129 2.11 6.66 10.89
CA VAL A 129 0.95 7.53 11.05
C VAL A 129 1.31 8.88 10.47
N SER A 130 0.49 9.41 9.57
CA SER A 130 0.73 10.65 8.85
C SER A 130 -0.47 11.60 8.87
N GLU A 131 -0.16 12.88 8.78
CA GLU A 131 -1.12 13.93 8.42
C GLU A 131 -1.08 14.11 6.89
N PRO A 132 -2.20 13.91 6.20
CA PRO A 132 -2.26 14.06 4.76
C PRO A 132 -2.33 15.53 4.34
N VAL A 133 -2.22 15.73 3.03
CA VAL A 133 -2.36 17.03 2.36
C VAL A 133 -3.58 16.97 1.45
N ASN A 134 -4.26 18.10 1.27
CA ASN A 134 -5.29 18.24 0.27
C ASN A 134 -4.65 18.30 -1.13
N TRP A 135 -5.03 17.39 -2.03
CA TRP A 135 -4.45 17.32 -3.37
C TRP A 135 -4.52 18.64 -4.16
N GLY A 136 -5.73 19.22 -4.30
CA GLY A 136 -5.95 20.45 -5.08
C GLY A 136 -5.63 21.72 -4.28
N GLY A 137 -5.89 21.69 -2.98
CA GLY A 137 -5.66 22.80 -2.06
C GLY A 137 -4.19 23.01 -1.73
N ASP A 138 -3.40 21.93 -1.81
CA ASP A 138 -2.01 21.88 -1.37
C ASP A 138 -1.87 22.39 0.07
N ASN A 139 -2.77 21.99 0.98
CA ASN A 139 -2.72 22.37 2.39
C ASN A 139 -2.81 21.16 3.31
N ALA A 140 -2.17 21.24 4.48
CA ALA A 140 -2.26 20.17 5.47
C ALA A 140 -3.73 19.98 5.92
N MET A 141 -4.08 18.75 6.28
CA MET A 141 -5.42 18.37 6.70
C MET A 141 -5.39 17.75 8.10
N PRO A 142 -5.11 18.55 9.15
CA PRO A 142 -4.93 18.08 10.53
C PRO A 142 -6.18 17.45 11.13
N GLU A 143 -7.35 17.63 10.50
CA GLU A 143 -8.58 16.96 10.88
C GLU A 143 -8.63 15.47 10.50
N THR A 144 -7.72 15.03 9.63
CA THR A 144 -7.59 13.65 9.19
C THR A 144 -6.24 13.04 9.55
N GLU A 145 -6.23 11.73 9.72
CA GLU A 145 -5.02 10.94 9.96
C GLU A 145 -5.04 9.69 9.09
N MET A 146 -3.88 9.33 8.55
CA MET A 146 -3.67 8.12 7.77
C MET A 146 -2.63 7.24 8.47
N GLU A 147 -2.99 6.02 8.80
CA GLU A 147 -2.09 5.01 9.34
C GLU A 147 -1.95 3.85 8.36
N GLU A 148 -0.73 3.32 8.25
CA GLU A 148 -0.46 2.07 7.55
C GLU A 148 0.38 1.16 8.46
N ARG A 149 0.06 -0.12 8.45
CA ARG A 149 0.86 -1.18 9.07
C ARG A 149 1.24 -2.15 7.98
N ILE A 150 2.53 -2.39 7.80
CA ILE A 150 3.03 -3.26 6.74
C ILE A 150 3.79 -4.42 7.36
N THR A 151 3.53 -5.63 6.90
CA THR A 151 4.27 -6.85 7.22
C THR A 151 4.67 -7.59 5.95
N LEU A 152 5.83 -8.24 5.97
CA LEU A 152 6.29 -9.11 4.88
C LEU A 152 6.19 -10.57 5.29
N GLU A 153 5.32 -11.34 4.64
CA GLU A 153 5.05 -12.74 4.94
C GLU A 153 5.29 -13.61 3.71
N GLY A 154 6.40 -14.36 3.72
CA GLY A 154 6.83 -15.10 2.53
C GLY A 154 7.05 -14.16 1.36
N ASP A 155 6.33 -14.39 0.26
CA ASP A 155 6.43 -13.60 -0.98
C ASP A 155 5.36 -12.48 -1.06
N VAL A 156 4.61 -12.25 0.02
CA VAL A 156 3.51 -11.28 0.09
C VAL A 156 3.90 -10.10 0.99
N ALA A 157 3.60 -8.88 0.55
CA ALA A 157 3.49 -7.74 1.45
C ALA A 157 2.03 -7.51 1.80
N HIS A 158 1.71 -7.50 3.10
CA HIS A 158 0.39 -7.16 3.62
C HIS A 158 0.44 -5.74 4.16
N ILE A 159 -0.50 -4.90 3.73
CA ILE A 159 -0.66 -3.53 4.21
C ILE A 159 -2.07 -3.42 4.80
N HIS A 160 -2.13 -3.09 6.08
CA HIS A 160 -3.36 -2.75 6.77
C HIS A 160 -3.44 -1.22 6.91
N TYR A 161 -4.36 -0.62 6.17
CA TYR A 161 -4.59 0.82 6.16
C TYR A 161 -5.70 1.20 7.13
N ILE A 162 -5.52 2.33 7.80
CA ILE A 162 -6.51 2.96 8.67
C ILE A 162 -6.59 4.44 8.31
N PHE A 163 -7.79 4.91 8.03
CA PHE A 163 -8.10 6.32 7.83
C PHE A 163 -9.00 6.83 8.95
N ARG A 164 -8.68 7.99 9.50
CA ARG A 164 -9.44 8.62 10.58
C ARG A 164 -9.85 10.02 10.17
N ASN A 165 -11.15 10.29 10.23
CA ASN A 165 -11.73 11.64 10.10
C ASN A 165 -12.24 12.10 11.47
N THR A 166 -11.32 12.19 12.43
CA THR A 166 -11.64 12.30 13.87
C THR A 166 -11.15 13.60 14.50
N GLY A 167 -10.42 14.45 13.77
CA GLY A 167 -9.89 15.68 14.33
C GLY A 167 -10.97 16.73 14.63
N GLU A 168 -10.60 17.78 15.36
CA GLU A 168 -11.53 18.80 15.86
C GLU A 168 -12.38 19.42 14.74
N ASN A 169 -11.73 19.76 13.62
CA ASN A 169 -12.33 20.39 12.45
C ASN A 169 -12.90 19.41 11.41
N ALA A 170 -12.93 18.11 11.73
CA ALA A 170 -13.50 17.10 10.83
C ALA A 170 -14.97 17.40 10.56
N LYS A 171 -15.41 17.12 9.33
CA LYS A 171 -16.77 17.32 8.85
C LYS A 171 -17.29 16.05 8.21
N ASP A 172 -18.61 16.03 8.02
CA ASP A 172 -19.25 15.05 7.15
C ASP A 172 -18.99 15.39 5.69
N HIS A 173 -18.75 14.36 4.88
CA HIS A 173 -18.69 14.44 3.44
C HIS A 173 -19.72 13.48 2.82
N PRO A 174 -20.24 13.81 1.62
CA PRO A 174 -21.22 12.97 0.95
C PRO A 174 -20.60 11.64 0.51
N GLU A 175 -21.47 10.73 0.10
CA GLU A 175 -21.07 9.47 -0.52
C GLU A 175 -20.27 9.73 -1.81
N LYS A 176 -19.06 9.16 -1.88
CA LYS A 176 -18.12 9.26 -3.00
C LYS A 176 -17.38 7.95 -3.18
N ASP A 177 -16.83 7.76 -4.38
CA ASP A 177 -15.81 6.75 -4.59
C ASP A 177 -14.50 7.22 -3.95
N HIS A 178 -13.83 6.31 -3.24
CA HIS A 178 -12.51 6.53 -2.63
C HIS A 178 -11.50 5.53 -3.16
N GLU A 179 -10.24 5.93 -3.24
CA GLU A 179 -9.14 5.09 -3.75
C GLU A 179 -8.48 4.30 -2.60
N LEU A 180 -8.59 2.98 -2.65
CA LEU A 180 -8.24 2.10 -1.53
C LEU A 180 -7.27 0.98 -1.93
N PRO A 181 -6.01 1.26 -2.26
CA PRO A 181 -5.36 2.57 -2.38
C PRO A 181 -5.23 3.01 -3.85
N ALA A 182 -4.74 4.22 -4.11
CA ALA A 182 -4.15 4.55 -5.41
C ALA A 182 -2.87 3.72 -5.59
N VAL A 183 -2.66 3.12 -6.76
CA VAL A 183 -1.50 2.27 -7.09
C VAL A 183 -0.88 2.77 -8.40
N PHE A 184 0.35 3.28 -8.31
CA PHE A 184 1.13 3.70 -9.46
C PHE A 184 2.26 2.72 -9.77
N VAL A 185 2.17 2.11 -10.94
CA VAL A 185 3.11 1.13 -11.49
C VAL A 185 3.90 1.79 -12.62
N ASP A 186 5.14 1.34 -12.79
CA ASP A 186 5.98 1.72 -13.92
C ASP A 186 5.25 1.45 -15.26
N ALA A 187 5.36 2.38 -16.22
CA ALA A 187 4.76 2.25 -17.55
C ALA A 187 5.27 1.04 -18.36
N ASP A 188 6.37 0.40 -17.96
CA ASP A 188 6.86 -0.88 -18.51
C ASP A 188 5.89 -2.06 -18.31
N TYR A 189 4.86 -1.91 -17.48
CA TYR A 189 3.81 -2.91 -17.23
C TYR A 189 2.46 -2.39 -17.77
N PRO A 190 2.16 -2.58 -19.06
CA PRO A 190 1.01 -1.95 -19.70
C PRO A 190 -0.31 -2.70 -19.52
N ASN A 191 -0.26 -4.01 -19.23
CA ASN A 191 -1.43 -4.89 -19.30
C ASN A 191 -2.08 -4.99 -17.93
N MET A 192 -3.30 -4.46 -17.79
CA MET A 192 -4.14 -4.62 -16.60
C MET A 192 -4.95 -5.90 -16.72
N VAL A 193 -4.73 -6.84 -15.80
CA VAL A 193 -5.33 -8.17 -15.79
C VAL A 193 -6.19 -8.36 -14.54
N PHE A 194 -7.40 -8.86 -14.72
CA PHE A 194 -8.37 -9.11 -13.65
C PHE A 194 -9.44 -10.11 -14.09
N TYR A 195 -10.28 -10.57 -13.17
CA TYR A 195 -11.47 -11.37 -13.47
C TYR A 195 -12.73 -10.52 -13.31
N ASP A 196 -13.56 -10.42 -14.35
CA ASP A 196 -14.84 -9.69 -14.34
C ASP A 196 -16.07 -10.58 -14.57
N GLY A 197 -15.88 -11.90 -14.57
CA GLY A 197 -16.94 -12.87 -14.81
C GLY A 197 -17.84 -13.12 -13.59
N GLY A 198 -18.93 -13.85 -13.83
CA GLY A 198 -19.97 -14.15 -12.83
C GLY A 198 -19.68 -15.35 -11.92
N LYS A 199 -18.50 -15.97 -12.01
CA LYS A 199 -18.09 -17.13 -11.21
C LYS A 199 -16.74 -16.85 -10.54
N PRO A 200 -16.65 -15.86 -9.65
CA PRO A 200 -15.38 -15.48 -9.04
C PRO A 200 -14.82 -16.66 -8.24
N TRP A 201 -13.49 -16.72 -8.13
CA TRP A 201 -12.79 -17.72 -7.33
C TRP A 201 -12.90 -19.16 -7.88
N THR A 202 -13.11 -19.32 -9.19
CA THR A 202 -13.22 -20.63 -9.87
C THR A 202 -12.15 -20.89 -10.93
N HIS A 203 -11.13 -20.03 -11.00
CA HIS A 203 -10.10 -20.02 -12.05
C HIS A 203 -10.63 -19.84 -13.48
N ASP A 204 -11.83 -19.28 -13.64
CA ASP A 204 -12.41 -18.98 -14.95
C ASP A 204 -11.60 -17.89 -15.70
N LYS A 205 -11.88 -17.69 -16.99
CA LYS A 205 -11.04 -16.89 -17.91
C LYS A 205 -10.86 -15.44 -17.42
N LEU A 206 -9.61 -15.01 -17.32
CA LEU A 206 -9.24 -13.62 -17.03
C LEU A 206 -9.48 -12.70 -18.22
N LYS A 207 -9.67 -11.43 -17.91
CA LYS A 207 -9.64 -10.31 -18.84
C LYS A 207 -8.30 -9.59 -18.75
N SER A 208 -7.80 -9.16 -19.89
CA SER A 208 -6.60 -8.34 -20.00
C SER A 208 -6.93 -7.15 -20.90
N VAL A 209 -6.57 -5.95 -20.45
CA VAL A 209 -6.76 -4.69 -21.18
C VAL A 209 -5.48 -3.86 -21.09
N VAL A 210 -5.28 -2.96 -22.05
CA VAL A 210 -4.30 -1.87 -21.93
C VAL A 210 -5.11 -0.59 -21.76
N PRO A 211 -5.26 -0.07 -20.52
CA PRO A 211 -6.10 1.11 -20.27
C PRO A 211 -5.64 2.33 -21.07
N GLY A 212 -6.61 3.10 -21.54
CA GLY A 212 -6.42 4.36 -22.23
C GLY A 212 -6.24 5.56 -21.29
N TRP A 213 -6.45 6.75 -21.85
CA TRP A 213 -6.56 8.02 -21.13
C TRP A 213 -7.83 8.74 -21.61
N PRO A 214 -8.64 9.35 -20.73
CA PRO A 214 -8.50 9.41 -19.26
C PRO A 214 -8.94 8.08 -18.60
N ASN A 215 -9.22 8.12 -17.30
CA ASN A 215 -9.70 7.00 -16.49
C ASN A 215 -10.78 6.13 -17.17
N GLU A 216 -10.54 4.83 -17.18
CA GLU A 216 -11.53 3.79 -17.43
C GLU A 216 -12.05 3.24 -16.09
N SER A 217 -13.18 2.55 -16.12
CA SER A 217 -13.79 1.91 -14.95
C SER A 217 -14.08 0.45 -15.24
N HIS A 218 -13.72 -0.43 -14.31
CA HIS A 218 -13.93 -1.87 -14.45
C HIS A 218 -14.50 -2.48 -13.16
N VAL A 219 -15.08 -3.67 -13.32
CA VAL A 219 -15.47 -4.56 -12.22
C VAL A 219 -14.49 -5.72 -12.18
N ARG A 220 -14.04 -6.08 -10.99
CA ARG A 220 -13.11 -7.17 -10.70
C ARG A 220 -13.76 -8.05 -9.62
N THR A 221 -14.48 -9.09 -10.03
CA THR A 221 -15.30 -9.91 -9.13
C THR A 221 -14.48 -10.80 -8.20
N GLU A 222 -13.18 -10.98 -8.49
CA GLU A 222 -12.19 -11.57 -7.57
C GLU A 222 -11.43 -10.51 -6.76
N GLU A 223 -11.78 -9.23 -6.85
CA GLU A 223 -11.26 -8.14 -6.00
C GLU A 223 -9.73 -7.92 -6.05
N TRP A 224 -9.00 -8.68 -6.88
CA TRP A 224 -7.61 -8.46 -7.24
C TRP A 224 -7.45 -7.99 -8.70
N GLY A 225 -6.34 -7.32 -8.98
CA GLY A 225 -5.95 -6.86 -10.31
C GLY A 225 -4.43 -6.82 -10.40
N ALA A 226 -3.89 -6.89 -11.61
CA ALA A 226 -2.44 -6.92 -11.81
C ALA A 226 -2.01 -6.10 -13.03
N TYR A 227 -0.92 -5.35 -12.89
CA TYR A 227 -0.21 -4.81 -14.03
C TYR A 227 0.97 -5.70 -14.37
N VAL A 228 0.99 -6.20 -15.61
CA VAL A 228 2.03 -7.10 -16.12
C VAL A 228 2.61 -6.64 -17.45
N ASN A 229 3.83 -7.11 -17.73
CA ASN A 229 4.48 -6.95 -19.01
C ASN A 229 3.98 -7.99 -20.03
N ASP A 230 4.54 -7.99 -21.24
CA ASP A 230 4.16 -8.91 -22.31
C ASP A 230 4.57 -10.39 -22.07
N LYS A 231 5.19 -10.67 -20.93
CA LYS A 231 5.53 -12.02 -20.47
C LYS A 231 4.65 -12.47 -19.29
N ASP A 232 3.53 -11.79 -19.08
CA ASP A 232 2.59 -12.02 -17.98
C ASP A 232 3.23 -11.94 -16.59
N TRP A 233 4.31 -11.17 -16.44
CA TRP A 233 5.01 -10.97 -15.17
C TRP A 233 4.92 -9.51 -14.71
N GLY A 234 4.64 -9.30 -13.43
CA GLY A 234 4.51 -7.96 -12.86
C GLY A 234 4.02 -7.96 -11.41
N ILE A 235 3.16 -7.01 -11.08
CA ILE A 235 2.64 -6.79 -9.73
C ILE A 235 1.13 -7.03 -9.68
N GLY A 236 0.71 -7.87 -8.73
CA GLY A 236 -0.68 -8.04 -8.34
C GLY A 236 -1.01 -7.25 -7.08
N VAL A 237 -2.24 -6.75 -7.02
CA VAL A 237 -2.83 -6.07 -5.87
C VAL A 237 -4.17 -6.72 -5.56
N TYR A 238 -4.29 -7.31 -4.38
CA TYR A 238 -5.54 -7.85 -3.86
C TYR A 238 -6.11 -6.93 -2.78
N THR A 239 -7.35 -6.51 -2.95
CA THR A 239 -8.06 -5.61 -2.05
C THR A 239 -9.42 -6.19 -1.69
N PRO A 240 -9.49 -7.10 -0.69
CA PRO A 240 -10.74 -7.74 -0.28
C PRO A 240 -11.86 -6.71 -0.11
N GLY A 241 -13.08 -7.00 -0.55
CA GLY A 241 -14.24 -6.12 -0.44
C GLY A 241 -14.26 -4.91 -1.40
N SER A 242 -13.32 -4.81 -2.35
CA SER A 242 -13.28 -3.75 -3.36
C SER A 242 -13.41 -4.34 -4.77
N THR A 243 -14.65 -4.48 -5.25
CA THR A 243 -14.97 -5.07 -6.56
C THR A 243 -14.89 -4.11 -7.73
N ARG A 244 -14.86 -2.79 -7.49
CA ARG A 244 -14.73 -1.78 -8.54
C ARG A 244 -13.30 -1.27 -8.59
N CYS A 245 -12.90 -0.76 -9.75
CA CYS A 245 -11.68 0.03 -9.89
C CYS A 245 -11.81 1.09 -10.97
N THR A 246 -10.88 2.04 -10.92
CA THR A 246 -10.53 2.89 -12.05
C THR A 246 -9.07 2.69 -12.41
N ASP A 247 -8.75 2.80 -13.70
CA ASP A 247 -7.38 2.68 -14.20
C ASP A 247 -7.17 3.58 -15.41
N TYR A 248 -5.90 3.92 -15.67
CA TYR A 248 -5.49 4.63 -16.87
C TYR A 248 -4.01 4.38 -17.14
N ARG A 249 -3.56 4.77 -18.33
CA ARG A 249 -2.14 4.93 -18.62
C ARG A 249 -1.82 6.36 -19.03
N TYR A 250 -0.89 6.97 -18.32
CA TYR A 250 -0.39 8.29 -18.66
C TYR A 250 0.91 8.14 -19.45
N LYS A 251 0.92 8.63 -20.69
CA LYS A 251 2.05 8.45 -21.61
C LYS A 251 3.20 9.42 -21.37
N GLY A 252 2.97 10.56 -20.71
CA GLY A 252 3.99 11.59 -20.50
C GLY A 252 4.87 11.84 -21.75
N SER A 253 6.18 11.89 -21.54
CA SER A 253 7.21 11.90 -22.57
C SER A 253 7.63 10.49 -23.04
N GLY A 254 7.03 9.43 -22.48
CA GLY A 254 7.42 8.04 -22.68
C GLY A 254 8.54 7.57 -21.75
N LYS A 255 9.02 8.41 -20.82
CA LYS A 255 10.04 8.04 -19.85
C LYS A 255 9.45 7.11 -18.79
N THR A 256 9.94 5.88 -18.77
CA THR A 256 9.62 4.85 -17.77
C THR A 256 10.57 4.93 -16.56
N GLY A 257 10.39 4.05 -15.57
CA GLY A 257 11.17 4.03 -14.34
C GLY A 257 10.42 4.62 -13.14
N PRO A 258 11.00 4.49 -11.93
CA PRO A 258 10.39 5.01 -10.70
C PRO A 258 10.19 6.52 -10.70
N GLU A 259 11.04 7.28 -11.41
CA GLU A 259 10.92 8.73 -11.59
C GLU A 259 10.59 9.10 -13.05
N GLY A 260 10.03 8.13 -13.79
CA GLY A 260 9.51 8.34 -15.14
C GLY A 260 8.19 9.10 -15.10
N ASP A 261 7.97 10.01 -16.03
CA ASP A 261 6.70 10.74 -16.09
C ASP A 261 5.56 9.86 -16.63
N SER A 262 5.87 8.72 -17.23
CA SER A 262 4.91 7.75 -17.76
C SER A 262 4.57 6.72 -16.68
N CYS A 263 3.29 6.38 -16.54
CA CYS A 263 2.86 5.39 -15.56
C CYS A 263 1.64 4.57 -16.02
N SER A 264 1.49 3.41 -15.39
CA SER A 264 0.26 2.63 -15.35
C SER A 264 -0.38 2.83 -13.98
N TYR A 265 -1.63 3.28 -13.95
CA TYR A 265 -2.34 3.61 -12.72
C TYR A 265 -3.57 2.74 -12.55
N PHE A 266 -3.80 2.30 -11.31
CA PHE A 266 -4.97 1.56 -10.92
C PHE A 266 -5.37 1.96 -9.49
N ALA A 267 -6.66 2.07 -9.22
CA ALA A 267 -7.18 2.23 -7.87
C ALA A 267 -8.44 1.37 -7.66
N PRO A 268 -8.43 0.45 -6.68
CA PRO A 268 -9.65 -0.17 -6.16
C PRO A 268 -10.55 0.90 -5.55
N LEU A 269 -11.85 0.78 -5.78
CA LEU A 269 -12.84 1.75 -5.34
C LEU A 269 -13.83 1.11 -4.36
N ARG A 270 -14.09 1.82 -3.25
CA ARG A 270 -15.31 1.64 -2.46
C ARG A 270 -16.05 2.96 -2.37
N ASN A 271 -17.36 2.85 -2.26
CA ASN A 271 -18.27 3.97 -2.25
C ASN A 271 -18.91 4.08 -0.87
N PHE A 272 -18.67 5.19 -0.17
CA PHE A 272 -19.28 5.46 1.13
C PHE A 272 -19.22 6.96 1.45
N ALA A 273 -20.00 7.38 2.45
CA ALA A 273 -19.91 8.72 3.02
C ALA A 273 -18.87 8.75 4.14
N ILE A 274 -17.98 9.74 4.13
CA ILE A 274 -17.06 9.99 5.24
C ILE A 274 -17.78 10.82 6.31
N LYS A 275 -17.79 10.34 7.55
CA LYS A 275 -18.47 11.01 8.68
C LYS A 275 -17.47 11.58 9.67
N LYS A 276 -17.84 12.68 10.34
CA LYS A 276 -17.08 13.16 11.49
C LYS A 276 -17.02 12.06 12.55
N GLY A 277 -15.82 11.76 13.04
CA GLY A 277 -15.58 10.69 14.00
C GLY A 277 -15.38 9.30 13.38
N MET A 278 -15.37 9.19 12.05
CA MET A 278 -15.18 7.91 11.36
C MET A 278 -13.73 7.42 11.46
N THR A 279 -13.59 6.12 11.73
CA THR A 279 -12.37 5.34 11.46
C THR A 279 -12.73 4.26 10.45
N PHE A 280 -11.94 4.12 9.40
CA PHE A 280 -12.13 3.15 8.34
C PHE A 280 -10.86 2.36 8.12
N GLU A 281 -10.99 1.04 7.98
CA GLU A 281 -9.86 0.13 7.89
C GLU A 281 -10.04 -0.82 6.71
N TYR A 282 -8.94 -1.20 6.07
CA TYR A 282 -8.94 -2.17 4.98
C TYR A 282 -7.54 -2.77 4.76
N ASP A 283 -7.53 -3.99 4.23
CA ASP A 283 -6.31 -4.72 3.92
C ASP A 283 -6.01 -4.69 2.42
N VAL A 284 -4.71 -4.69 2.11
CA VAL A 284 -4.15 -4.75 0.77
C VAL A 284 -3.02 -5.75 0.76
N TYR A 285 -2.97 -6.61 -0.25
CA TYR A 285 -1.91 -7.58 -0.43
C TYR A 285 -1.21 -7.36 -1.76
N LEU A 286 0.11 -7.27 -1.72
CA LEU A 286 0.95 -7.12 -2.90
C LEU A 286 1.74 -8.40 -3.16
N TYR A 287 1.84 -8.78 -4.43
CA TYR A 287 2.63 -9.93 -4.87
C TYR A 287 3.33 -9.61 -6.19
N ILE A 288 4.55 -10.13 -6.39
CA ILE A 288 5.31 -10.01 -7.64
C ILE A 288 5.53 -11.39 -8.23
N GLY A 289 5.08 -11.59 -9.47
CA GLY A 289 5.26 -12.85 -10.17
C GLY A 289 4.50 -12.90 -11.49
N THR A 290 4.32 -14.10 -12.00
CA THR A 290 3.45 -14.38 -13.14
C THR A 290 1.98 -14.20 -12.76
N ILE A 291 1.10 -13.98 -13.75
CA ILE A 291 -0.35 -13.91 -13.53
C ILE A 291 -0.90 -15.15 -12.80
N GLN A 292 -0.39 -16.34 -13.12
CA GLN A 292 -0.81 -17.57 -12.45
C GLN A 292 -0.41 -17.58 -10.98
N GLU A 293 0.85 -17.23 -10.66
CA GLU A 293 1.34 -17.15 -9.28
C GLU A 293 0.59 -16.09 -8.45
N ILE A 294 0.32 -14.92 -9.06
CA ILE A 294 -0.48 -13.85 -8.46
C ILE A 294 -1.86 -14.39 -8.08
N ARG A 295 -2.59 -14.97 -9.06
CA ARG A 295 -3.96 -15.45 -8.85
C ARG A 295 -4.00 -16.57 -7.82
N ASP A 296 -3.11 -17.54 -7.90
CA ASP A 296 -3.06 -18.67 -6.96
C ASP A 296 -2.75 -18.22 -5.53
N THR A 297 -1.89 -17.21 -5.37
CA THR A 297 -1.58 -16.62 -4.06
C THR A 297 -2.80 -15.91 -3.49
N PHE A 298 -3.49 -15.09 -4.30
CA PHE A 298 -4.66 -14.35 -3.84
C PHE A 298 -5.87 -15.25 -3.57
N TYR A 299 -6.01 -16.37 -4.28
CA TYR A 299 -7.00 -17.40 -3.95
C TYR A 299 -6.74 -18.01 -2.58
N LYS A 300 -5.48 -18.34 -2.26
CA LYS A 300 -5.13 -18.86 -0.92
C LYS A 300 -5.44 -17.84 0.18
N LEU A 301 -5.13 -16.56 -0.05
CA LEU A 301 -5.46 -15.49 0.90
C LEU A 301 -6.97 -15.33 1.07
N HIS A 302 -7.73 -15.35 -0.02
CA HIS A 302 -9.19 -15.29 0.01
C HIS A 302 -9.80 -16.43 0.82
N GLU A 303 -9.37 -17.68 0.61
CA GLU A 303 -9.86 -18.83 1.38
C GLU A 303 -9.46 -18.76 2.86
N ALA A 304 -8.28 -18.21 3.19
CA ALA A 304 -7.83 -18.07 4.57
C ALA A 304 -8.58 -17.00 5.37
N GLN A 305 -9.31 -16.10 4.69
CA GLN A 305 -10.08 -15.01 5.29
C GLN A 305 -11.57 -15.34 5.49
N LYS A 306 -12.05 -16.49 5.00
CA LYS A 306 -13.41 -16.99 5.23
C LYS A 306 -13.56 -17.59 6.62
#